data_AF-A0A2E8U1K5-F1
#
_entry.id   AF-A0A2E8U1K5-F1
#
_cell.length_a   1.000
_cell.length_b   1.000
_cell.length_c   1.000
_cell.angle_alpha   90.00
_cell.angle_beta   90.00
_cell.angle_gamma   90.00
#
_symmetry.space_group_name_H-M   'P 1'
#
loop_
_entity.id
_entity.type
_entity.pdbx_description
1 polymer ?
#
loop_
_entity_poly.entity_id
_entity_poly.type
_entity_poly.pdbx_seq_one_letter_code
_entity_poly.pdbx_strand_id
1 'polypeptide(L)'
;ALVNPATAKGVLNWFKPKHRATAMGIKQMGVPMGGLVAAGFGAMVVFMPWRVALWIAATASVVIGLIWWRLIQRRTIGGGGLRATLSELKSVVTNGNLMRLNLASVSFNAGQQSFITYLTLFLRDVAGASQPFAALCVGFSQITGAAGRVFWAFVSDRFANGRRKGVVVGIMSTAAASVFVFAAASPSWHLAVLAILALVLGGTMLAYAALLHTICAEALKQSLAGAAIGSNLFATSLGGMFGPIIFGLIVDHAGGYRAAWTATGILVLAGAMLVAFGFKEDKSVRES
;
A
#
# COMPACT_ATOMS: atom_id res chain seq x y z
N ALA A 1 -3.84 -12.05 6.68
CA ALA A 1 -4.87 -11.47 5.79
C ALA A 1 -6.13 -10.96 6.53
N LEU A 2 -6.71 -11.74 7.46
CA LEU A 2 -8.01 -11.42 8.09
C LEU A 2 -8.06 -10.17 8.98
N VAL A 3 -6.92 -9.74 9.53
CA VAL A 3 -6.84 -8.61 10.47
C VAL A 3 -7.17 -7.27 9.79
N ASN A 4 -6.83 -7.10 8.51
CA ASN A 4 -6.94 -5.81 7.83
C ASN A 4 -8.39 -5.35 7.63
N PRO A 5 -9.31 -6.18 7.11
CA PRO A 5 -10.72 -5.82 7.01
C PRO A 5 -11.38 -5.57 8.38
N ALA A 6 -11.07 -6.40 9.38
CA ALA A 6 -11.64 -6.30 10.71
C ALA A 6 -11.25 -4.98 11.42
N THR A 7 -9.96 -4.66 11.42
CA THR A 7 -9.44 -3.41 12.00
C THR A 7 -9.91 -2.17 11.26
N ALA A 8 -10.05 -2.23 9.93
CA ALA A 8 -10.58 -1.13 9.15
C ALA A 8 -12.06 -0.84 9.45
N LYS A 9 -12.88 -1.89 9.65
CA LYS A 9 -14.26 -1.73 10.15
C LYS A 9 -14.27 -1.10 11.55
N GLY A 10 -13.31 -1.45 12.40
CA GLY A 10 -13.08 -0.78 13.69
C GLY A 10 -12.86 0.73 13.53
N VAL A 11 -11.99 1.14 12.61
CA VAL A 11 -11.74 2.57 12.32
C VAL A 11 -13.01 3.29 11.89
N LEU A 12 -13.81 2.70 11.00
CA LEU A 12 -15.08 3.30 10.56
C LEU A 12 -16.09 3.49 11.71
N ASN A 13 -16.09 2.57 12.68
CA ASN A 13 -17.00 2.59 13.82
C ASN A 13 -16.58 3.60 14.89
N TRP A 14 -15.27 3.77 15.12
CA TRP A 14 -14.74 4.61 16.20
C TRP A 14 -14.49 6.06 15.79
N PHE A 15 -14.25 6.32 14.50
CA PHE A 15 -13.89 7.65 14.02
C PHE A 15 -14.97 8.26 13.12
N LYS A 16 -15.25 9.55 13.35
CA LYS A 16 -16.10 10.39 12.49
C LYS A 16 -15.49 10.49 11.07
N PRO A 17 -16.29 10.65 10.01
CA PRO A 17 -15.81 10.67 8.62
C PRO A 17 -14.59 11.56 8.37
N LYS A 18 -14.57 12.75 8.98
CA LYS A 18 -13.46 13.71 8.90
C LYS A 18 -12.11 13.27 9.46
N HIS A 19 -12.02 12.16 10.19
CA HIS A 19 -10.77 11.64 10.77
C HIS A 19 -10.46 10.21 10.32
N ARG A 20 -11.31 9.61 9.48
CA ARG A 20 -11.21 8.19 9.11
C ARG A 20 -9.97 7.90 8.29
N ALA A 21 -9.59 8.78 7.36
CA ALA A 21 -8.40 8.54 6.57
C ALA A 21 -7.16 8.58 7.46
N THR A 22 -7.03 9.59 8.31
CA THR A 22 -5.89 9.76 9.23
C THR A 22 -5.75 8.56 10.17
N ALA A 23 -6.85 8.11 10.77
CA ALA A 23 -6.86 6.91 11.60
C ALA A 23 -6.47 5.64 10.81
N MET A 24 -6.96 5.50 9.56
CA MET A 24 -6.55 4.43 8.67
C MET A 24 -5.07 4.54 8.28
N GLY A 25 -4.54 5.75 8.11
CA GLY A 25 -3.14 6.05 7.84
C GLY A 25 -2.24 5.59 8.96
N ILE A 26 -2.56 5.94 10.20
CA ILE A 26 -1.85 5.48 11.40
C ILE A 26 -1.88 3.94 11.48
N LYS A 27 -3.06 3.34 11.28
CA LYS A 27 -3.21 1.88 11.24
C LYS A 27 -2.32 1.26 10.15
N GLN A 28 -2.32 1.82 8.94
CA GLN A 28 -1.58 1.29 7.79
C GLN A 28 -0.08 1.58 7.86
N MET A 29 0.38 2.54 8.67
CA MET A 29 1.79 2.76 8.97
C MET A 29 2.43 1.51 9.61
N GLY A 30 1.63 0.68 10.30
CA GLY A 30 2.10 -0.58 10.88
C GLY A 30 2.70 -1.56 9.88
N VAL A 31 2.32 -1.52 8.60
CA VAL A 31 2.86 -2.45 7.59
C VAL A 31 4.35 -2.18 7.28
N PRO A 32 4.77 -0.97 6.86
CA PRO A 32 6.19 -0.68 6.65
C PRO A 32 7.00 -0.75 7.95
N MET A 33 6.42 -0.35 9.09
CA MET A 33 7.08 -0.49 10.40
C MET A 33 7.30 -1.95 10.79
N GLY A 34 6.32 -2.83 10.52
CA GLY A 34 6.48 -4.26 10.70
C GLY A 34 7.61 -4.83 9.84
N GLY A 35 7.76 -4.33 8.61
CA GLY A 35 8.88 -4.65 7.73
C GLY A 35 10.24 -4.25 8.33
N LEU A 36 10.35 -3.04 8.89
CA LEU A 36 11.58 -2.59 9.57
C LEU A 36 11.89 -3.44 10.82
N VAL A 37 10.88 -3.72 11.64
CA VAL A 37 11.05 -4.59 12.83
C VAL A 37 11.50 -5.99 12.40
N ALA A 38 10.90 -6.55 11.34
CA ALA A 38 11.29 -7.84 10.79
C ALA A 38 12.73 -7.84 10.26
N ALA A 39 13.16 -6.76 9.59
CA ALA A 39 14.55 -6.59 9.16
C ALA A 39 15.52 -6.52 10.35
N GLY A 40 15.12 -5.85 11.44
CA GLY A 40 15.86 -5.84 12.70
C GLY A 40 16.04 -7.24 13.28
N PHE A 41 14.97 -8.05 13.31
CA PHE A 41 15.08 -9.47 13.70
C PHE A 41 16.03 -10.25 12.79
N GLY A 42 16.05 -9.97 11.49
CA GLY A 42 17.02 -10.54 10.56
C GLY A 42 18.46 -10.20 10.93
N ALA A 43 18.75 -8.95 11.28
CA ALA A 43 20.08 -8.52 11.72
C ALA A 43 20.50 -9.18 13.04
N MET A 44 19.55 -9.44 13.96
CA MET A 44 19.82 -10.12 15.22
C MET A 44 20.32 -11.55 15.03
N VAL A 45 20.03 -12.21 13.89
CA VAL A 45 20.48 -13.58 13.61
C VAL A 45 22.01 -13.70 13.56
N VAL A 46 22.73 -12.60 13.36
CA VAL A 46 24.20 -12.56 13.47
C VAL A 46 24.68 -12.84 14.90
N PHE A 47 23.88 -12.51 15.91
CA PHE A 47 24.22 -12.61 17.32
C PHE A 47 23.42 -13.69 18.08
N MET A 48 22.36 -14.24 17.48
CA MET A 48 21.54 -15.28 18.10
C MET A 48 21.00 -16.28 17.06
N PRO A 49 20.64 -17.51 17.45
CA PRO A 49 20.02 -18.46 16.53
C PRO A 49 18.69 -17.91 15.98
N TRP A 50 18.45 -18.09 14.67
CA TRP A 50 17.22 -17.63 14.00
C TRP A 50 15.93 -18.15 14.67
N ARG A 51 15.98 -19.34 15.27
CA ARG A 51 14.87 -19.93 16.03
C ARG A 51 14.47 -19.05 17.22
N VAL A 52 15.44 -18.45 17.92
CA VAL A 52 15.19 -17.56 19.06
C VAL A 52 14.51 -16.27 18.61
N ALA A 53 14.98 -15.66 17.52
CA ALA A 53 14.35 -14.48 16.93
C ALA A 53 12.88 -14.74 16.55
N LEU A 54 12.59 -15.91 15.96
CA LEU A 54 11.20 -16.30 15.66
C LEU A 54 10.35 -16.52 16.92
N TRP A 55 10.89 -17.15 17.96
CA TRP A 55 10.17 -17.33 19.23
C TRP A 55 9.84 -15.99 19.89
N ILE A 56 10.74 -15.01 19.84
CA ILE A 56 10.47 -13.65 20.34
C ILE A 56 9.30 -13.02 19.56
N ALA A 57 9.34 -13.07 18.23
CA ALA A 57 8.28 -12.52 17.38
C ALA A 57 6.92 -13.23 17.60
N ALA A 58 6.93 -14.56 17.74
CA ALA A 58 5.74 -15.36 18.03
C ALA A 58 5.15 -15.00 19.40
N THR A 59 5.98 -14.93 20.43
CA THR A 59 5.55 -14.61 21.80
C THR A 59 4.97 -13.19 21.87
N ALA A 60 5.64 -12.21 21.26
CA ALA A 60 5.13 -10.84 21.18
C ALA A 60 3.75 -10.78 20.48
N SER A 61 3.59 -11.53 19.39
CA SER A 61 2.31 -11.60 18.66
C SER A 61 1.19 -12.20 19.50
N VAL A 62 1.47 -13.27 20.27
CA VAL A 62 0.50 -13.90 21.18
C VAL A 62 0.13 -12.94 22.31
N VAL A 63 1.10 -12.31 22.96
CA VAL A 63 0.86 -11.35 24.05
C VAL A 63 -0.03 -10.19 23.58
N ILE A 64 0.28 -9.60 22.43
CA ILE A 64 -0.54 -8.54 21.83
C ILE A 64 -1.95 -9.05 21.53
N GLY A 65 -2.08 -10.26 20.98
CA GLY A 65 -3.37 -10.91 20.73
C GLY A 65 -4.21 -11.09 22.00
N LEU A 66 -3.60 -11.53 23.10
CA LEU A 66 -4.26 -11.72 24.39
C LEU A 66 -4.70 -10.39 25.01
N ILE A 67 -3.86 -9.35 24.92
CA ILE A 67 -4.21 -8.00 25.37
C ILE A 67 -5.44 -7.49 24.62
N TRP A 68 -5.42 -7.57 23.28
CA TRP A 68 -6.56 -7.13 22.46
C TRP A 68 -7.81 -7.96 22.69
N TRP A 69 -7.67 -9.27 22.94
CA TRP A 69 -8.82 -10.12 23.25
C TRP A 69 -9.56 -9.66 24.52
N ARG A 70 -8.84 -9.17 25.53
CA ARG A 70 -9.45 -8.61 26.74
C ARG A 70 -10.07 -7.24 26.53
N LEU A 71 -9.51 -6.42 25.63
CA LEU A 71 -9.94 -5.04 25.41
C LEU A 71 -11.09 -4.91 24.39
N ILE A 72 -11.33 -5.94 23.57
CA ILE A 72 -12.33 -5.83 22.50
C ILE A 72 -13.76 -5.89 23.06
N GLN A 73 -14.56 -4.87 22.77
CA GLN A 73 -15.99 -4.93 23.03
C GLN A 73 -16.64 -5.94 22.07
N ARG A 74 -17.20 -7.02 22.61
CA ARG A 74 -17.95 -8.00 21.82
C ARG A 74 -19.26 -7.36 21.35
N ARG A 75 -19.30 -6.92 20.10
CA ARG A 75 -20.56 -6.64 19.42
C ARG A 75 -21.08 -7.91 18.76
N THR A 76 -22.33 -8.25 18.99
CA THR A 76 -23.05 -9.30 18.27
C THR A 76 -23.12 -8.91 16.79
N ILE A 77 -22.26 -9.53 15.98
CA ILE A 77 -22.41 -9.51 14.53
C ILE A 77 -23.54 -10.50 14.23
N GLY A 78 -24.65 -10.02 13.68
CA GLY A 78 -25.72 -10.90 13.21
C GLY A 78 -25.12 -11.96 12.28
N GLY A 79 -25.30 -13.24 12.62
CA GLY A 79 -24.72 -14.37 11.90
C GLY A 79 -25.29 -14.48 10.50
N GLY A 80 -24.67 -13.80 9.54
CA GLY A 80 -24.94 -14.03 8.13
C GLY A 80 -24.32 -15.36 7.72
N GLY A 81 -25.15 -16.38 7.49
CA GLY A 81 -24.68 -17.66 6.95
C GLY A 81 -23.94 -17.51 5.61
N LEU A 82 -23.38 -18.61 5.09
CA LEU A 82 -22.60 -18.61 3.84
C LEU A 82 -23.29 -17.86 2.69
N ARG A 83 -24.61 -18.00 2.56
CA ARG A 83 -25.43 -17.31 1.55
C ARG A 83 -25.40 -15.78 1.68
N ALA A 84 -25.40 -15.24 2.90
CA ALA A 84 -25.29 -13.80 3.12
C ALA A 84 -23.91 -13.31 2.72
N THR A 85 -22.84 -14.02 3.12
CA THR A 85 -21.46 -13.69 2.74
C THR A 85 -21.27 -13.70 1.22
N LEU A 86 -21.82 -14.72 0.52
CA LEU A 86 -21.77 -14.80 -0.94
C LEU A 86 -22.55 -13.66 -1.61
N SER A 87 -23.69 -13.25 -1.04
CA SER A 87 -24.47 -12.10 -1.54
C SER A 87 -23.71 -10.79 -1.38
N GLU A 88 -23.07 -10.58 -0.23
CA GLU A 88 -22.21 -9.41 0.02
C GLU A 88 -21.03 -9.38 -0.95
N LEU A 89 -20.33 -10.51 -1.14
CA LEU A 89 -19.26 -10.61 -2.13
C LEU A 89 -19.76 -10.33 -3.54
N LYS A 90 -20.91 -10.89 -3.94
CA LYS A 90 -21.53 -10.62 -5.24
C LYS A 90 -21.78 -9.12 -5.41
N SER A 91 -22.33 -8.44 -4.40
CA SER A 91 -22.61 -7.00 -4.46
C SER A 91 -21.35 -6.14 -4.62
N VAL A 92 -20.22 -6.60 -4.07
CA VAL A 92 -18.92 -5.94 -4.15
C VAL A 92 -18.30 -6.13 -5.53
N VAL A 93 -18.31 -7.34 -6.07
CA VAL A 93 -17.69 -7.65 -7.37
C VAL A 93 -18.53 -7.16 -8.57
N THR A 94 -19.85 -7.06 -8.44
CA THR A 94 -20.71 -6.49 -9.49
C THR A 94 -20.73 -4.96 -9.48
N ASN A 95 -20.20 -4.31 -8.43
CA ASN A 95 -20.13 -2.87 -8.37
C ASN A 95 -19.02 -2.35 -9.30
N GLY A 96 -19.40 -1.87 -10.48
CA GLY A 96 -18.46 -1.38 -11.49
C GLY A 96 -17.58 -0.22 -11.01
N ASN A 97 -18.05 0.60 -10.07
CA ASN A 97 -17.26 1.69 -9.51
C ASN A 97 -16.12 1.16 -8.62
N LEU A 98 -16.43 0.19 -7.75
CA LEU A 98 -15.44 -0.47 -6.90
C LEU A 98 -14.49 -1.35 -7.72
N MET A 99 -14.98 -1.99 -8.80
CA MET A 99 -14.13 -2.78 -9.68
C MET A 99 -13.06 -1.93 -10.39
N ARG A 100 -13.41 -0.72 -10.83
CA ARG A 100 -12.42 0.24 -11.39
C ARG A 100 -11.37 0.62 -10.36
N LEU A 101 -11.76 0.83 -9.11
CA LEU A 101 -10.84 1.10 -8.01
C LEU A 101 -9.92 -0.10 -7.74
N ASN A 102 -10.47 -1.31 -7.72
CA ASN A 102 -9.71 -2.56 -7.56
C ASN A 102 -8.72 -2.76 -8.70
N LEU A 103 -9.13 -2.55 -9.95
CA LEU A 103 -8.25 -2.66 -11.11
C LEU A 103 -7.09 -1.64 -11.05
N ALA A 104 -7.37 -0.40 -10.67
CA ALA A 104 -6.30 0.59 -10.43
C ALA A 104 -5.36 0.15 -9.29
N SER A 105 -5.89 -0.51 -8.27
CA SER A 105 -5.12 -1.02 -7.14
C SER A 105 -4.18 -2.17 -7.53
N VAL A 106 -4.53 -2.97 -8.55
CA VAL A 106 -3.62 -3.96 -9.15
C VAL A 106 -2.39 -3.22 -9.70
N SER A 107 -2.61 -2.19 -10.52
CA SER A 107 -1.53 -1.40 -11.12
C SER A 107 -0.64 -0.73 -10.07
N PHE A 108 -1.24 -0.13 -9.04
CA PHE A 108 -0.50 0.54 -7.98
C PHE A 108 0.35 -0.45 -7.18
N ASN A 109 -0.19 -1.60 -6.81
CA ASN A 109 0.58 -2.57 -6.03
C ASN A 109 1.63 -3.29 -6.88
N ALA A 110 1.37 -3.49 -8.18
CA ALA A 110 2.38 -3.98 -9.11
C ALA A 110 3.59 -3.04 -9.13
N GLY A 111 3.37 -1.73 -9.31
CA GLY A 111 4.45 -0.75 -9.24
C GLY A 111 5.13 -0.70 -7.88
N GLN A 112 4.36 -0.74 -6.79
CA GLN A 112 4.89 -0.74 -5.43
C GLN A 112 5.82 -1.93 -5.16
N GLN A 113 5.39 -3.15 -5.49
CA GLN A 113 6.20 -4.34 -5.22
C GLN A 113 7.38 -4.47 -6.17
N SER A 114 7.23 -4.09 -7.45
CA SER A 114 8.37 -4.02 -8.37
C SER A 114 9.43 -3.06 -7.86
N PHE A 115 9.02 -1.90 -7.35
CA PHE A 115 9.94 -0.95 -6.75
C PHE A 115 10.65 -1.48 -5.51
N ILE A 116 9.92 -2.06 -4.56
CA ILE A 116 10.53 -2.64 -3.35
C ILE A 116 11.53 -3.75 -3.73
N THR A 117 11.19 -4.57 -4.72
CA THR A 117 12.00 -5.72 -5.13
C THR A 117 13.25 -5.31 -5.88
N TYR A 118 13.14 -4.38 -6.83
CA TYR A 118 14.22 -4.06 -7.77
C TYR A 118 14.97 -2.77 -7.48
N LEU A 119 14.56 -1.94 -6.50
CA LEU A 119 15.28 -0.68 -6.21
C LEU A 119 16.74 -0.95 -5.84
N THR A 120 17.03 -1.93 -4.97
CA THR A 120 18.42 -2.24 -4.59
C THR A 120 19.24 -2.71 -5.79
N LEU A 121 18.68 -3.62 -6.59
CA LEU A 121 19.35 -4.15 -7.77
C LEU A 121 19.61 -3.04 -8.80
N PHE A 122 18.62 -2.18 -9.04
CA PHE A 122 18.75 -1.05 -9.94
C PHE A 122 19.86 -0.07 -9.52
N LEU A 123 19.90 0.32 -8.24
CA LEU A 123 20.92 1.25 -7.73
C LEU A 123 22.33 0.65 -7.84
N ARG A 124 22.47 -0.66 -7.63
CA ARG A 124 23.76 -1.34 -7.74
C ARG A 124 24.18 -1.52 -9.19
N ASP A 125 23.31 -2.09 -10.02
CA ASP A 125 23.63 -2.56 -11.37
C ASP A 125 23.72 -1.39 -12.37
N VAL A 126 22.89 -0.34 -12.21
CA VAL A 126 22.85 0.80 -13.14
C VAL A 126 23.62 2.01 -12.60
N ALA A 127 23.50 2.30 -11.30
CA ALA A 127 24.12 3.49 -10.71
C ALA A 127 25.46 3.21 -10.02
N GLY A 128 25.93 1.95 -10.01
CA GLY A 128 27.20 1.57 -9.38
C GLY A 128 27.23 1.80 -7.87
N ALA A 129 26.06 1.88 -7.22
CA ALA A 129 25.97 2.14 -5.79
C ALA A 129 26.50 0.95 -4.98
N SER A 130 27.09 1.24 -3.81
CA SER A 130 27.47 0.20 -2.88
C SER A 130 26.24 -0.52 -2.30
N GLN A 131 26.39 -1.81 -1.96
CA GLN A 131 25.32 -2.60 -1.35
C GLN A 131 24.72 -1.93 -0.09
N PRO A 132 25.52 -1.36 0.85
CA PRO A 132 24.96 -0.66 2.01
C PRO A 132 24.15 0.58 1.63
N PHE A 133 24.62 1.37 0.66
CA PHE A 133 23.90 2.56 0.22
C PHE A 133 22.55 2.20 -0.41
N ALA A 134 22.54 1.21 -1.30
CA ALA A 134 21.31 0.74 -1.94
C ALA A 134 20.30 0.18 -0.93
N ALA A 135 20.78 -0.51 0.11
CA ALA A 135 19.94 -1.00 1.22
C ALA A 135 19.37 0.16 2.06
N LEU A 136 20.16 1.19 2.35
CA LEU A 136 19.70 2.39 3.05
C LEU A 136 18.60 3.12 2.26
N CYS A 137 18.73 3.23 0.94
CA CYS A 137 17.69 3.82 0.09
C CYS A 137 16.35 3.09 0.25
N VAL A 138 16.34 1.75 0.19
CA VAL A 138 15.11 0.96 0.44
C VAL A 138 14.57 1.21 1.85
N GLY A 139 15.43 1.18 2.86
CA GLY A 139 15.04 1.42 4.26
C GLY A 139 14.38 2.79 4.45
N PHE A 140 15.00 3.84 3.93
CA PHE A 140 14.43 5.19 4.02
C PHE A 140 13.18 5.36 3.16
N SER A 141 13.07 4.70 1.99
CA SER A 141 11.82 4.67 1.22
C SER A 141 10.67 4.04 2.00
N GLN A 142 10.93 3.02 2.83
CA GLN A 142 9.92 2.45 3.74
C GLN A 142 9.50 3.44 4.82
N ILE A 143 10.46 4.20 5.38
CA ILE A 143 10.18 5.25 6.38
C ILE A 143 9.34 6.37 5.76
N THR A 144 9.72 6.87 4.58
CA THR A 144 8.94 7.92 3.89
C THR A 144 7.59 7.40 3.46
N GLY A 145 7.46 6.13 3.05
CA GLY A 145 6.17 5.49 2.79
C GLY A 145 5.29 5.39 4.03
N ALA A 146 5.86 5.05 5.18
CA ALA A 146 5.17 5.01 6.46
C ALA A 146 4.64 6.41 6.86
N ALA A 147 5.51 7.42 6.79
CA ALA A 147 5.14 8.81 7.05
C ALA A 147 4.09 9.30 6.04
N GLY A 148 4.26 8.97 4.76
CA GLY A 148 3.34 9.32 3.68
C GLY A 148 1.92 8.77 3.90
N ARG A 149 1.77 7.55 4.43
CA ARG A 149 0.46 6.97 4.77
C ARG A 149 -0.33 7.83 5.75
N VAL A 150 0.35 8.44 6.72
CA VAL A 150 -0.27 9.32 7.70
C VAL A 150 -0.46 10.72 7.11
N PHE A 151 0.58 11.26 6.47
CA PHE A 151 0.60 12.61 5.92
C PHE A 151 -0.47 12.81 4.85
N TRP A 152 -0.53 11.96 3.81
CA TRP A 152 -1.51 12.12 2.74
C TRP A 152 -2.94 11.84 3.19
N ALA A 153 -3.09 10.95 4.18
CA ALA A 153 -4.37 10.70 4.81
C ALA A 153 -4.87 11.91 5.59
N PHE A 154 -4.00 12.54 6.39
CA PHE A 154 -4.28 13.80 7.07
C PHE A 154 -4.58 14.93 6.08
N VAL A 155 -3.80 15.04 5.01
CA VAL A 155 -4.04 16.03 3.95
C VAL A 155 -5.42 15.84 3.32
N SER A 156 -5.81 14.60 3.07
CA SER A 156 -7.13 14.30 2.53
C SER A 156 -8.28 14.64 3.49
N ASP A 157 -8.09 14.39 4.78
CA ASP A 157 -9.11 14.67 5.79
C ASP A 157 -9.26 16.18 6.04
N ARG A 158 -8.14 16.90 6.17
CA ARG A 158 -8.12 18.30 6.64
C ARG A 158 -8.15 19.34 5.53
N PHE A 159 -7.40 19.13 4.45
CA PHE A 159 -7.20 20.12 3.39
C PHE A 159 -8.02 19.83 2.14
N ALA A 160 -8.27 18.55 1.83
CA ALA A 160 -9.09 18.16 0.69
C ALA A 160 -10.60 18.09 1.01
N ASN A 161 -11.03 18.48 2.23
CA ASN A 161 -12.41 18.35 2.70
C ASN A 161 -12.99 16.93 2.47
N GLY A 162 -12.19 15.90 2.73
CA GLY A 162 -12.56 14.50 2.53
C GLY A 162 -12.50 14.00 1.07
N ARG A 163 -12.05 14.82 0.11
CA ARG A 163 -11.86 14.41 -1.30
C ARG A 163 -10.60 13.55 -1.47
N ARG A 164 -10.71 12.26 -1.16
CA ARG A 164 -9.58 11.31 -1.19
C ARG A 164 -9.19 10.93 -2.59
N LYS A 165 -10.16 10.85 -3.51
CA LYS A 165 -9.91 10.58 -4.93
C LYS A 165 -8.83 11.52 -5.50
N GLY A 166 -8.96 12.82 -5.26
CA GLY A 166 -8.03 13.81 -5.80
C GLY A 166 -6.60 13.62 -5.26
N VAL A 167 -6.48 13.36 -3.95
CA VAL A 167 -5.18 13.10 -3.32
C VAL A 167 -4.54 11.82 -3.87
N VAL A 168 -5.30 10.73 -4.00
CA VAL A 168 -4.78 9.47 -4.57
C VAL A 168 -4.29 9.65 -6.00
N VAL A 169 -5.05 10.35 -6.85
CA VAL A 169 -4.63 10.64 -8.24
C VAL A 169 -3.37 11.49 -8.25
N GLY A 170 -3.28 12.50 -7.39
CA GLY A 170 -2.09 13.36 -7.26
C GLY A 170 -0.85 12.55 -6.90
N ILE A 171 -0.89 11.82 -5.78
CA ILE A 171 0.28 11.06 -5.30
C ILE A 171 0.71 9.97 -6.30
N MET A 172 -0.23 9.28 -6.96
CA MET A 172 0.11 8.22 -7.91
C MET A 172 0.60 8.78 -9.25
N SER A 173 0.12 9.95 -9.67
CA SER A 173 0.68 10.66 -10.82
C SER A 173 2.11 11.14 -10.55
N THR A 174 2.37 11.67 -9.35
CA THR A 174 3.74 12.02 -8.92
C THR A 174 4.64 10.79 -8.84
N ALA A 175 4.12 9.65 -8.36
CA ALA A 175 4.85 8.39 -8.37
C ALA A 175 5.20 7.96 -9.80
N ALA A 176 4.23 7.96 -10.72
CA ALA A 176 4.46 7.61 -12.13
C ALA A 176 5.51 8.52 -12.78
N ALA A 177 5.41 9.84 -12.58
CA ALA A 177 6.40 10.80 -13.06
C ALA A 177 7.80 10.48 -12.51
N SER A 178 7.91 10.20 -11.22
CA SER A 178 9.19 9.83 -10.58
C SER A 178 9.74 8.50 -11.11
N VAL A 179 8.89 7.53 -11.44
CA VAL A 179 9.29 6.28 -12.10
C VAL A 179 9.82 6.54 -13.52
N PHE A 180 9.19 7.45 -14.29
CA PHE A 180 9.71 7.82 -15.61
C PHE A 180 11.09 8.51 -15.52
N VAL A 181 11.30 9.32 -14.48
CA VAL A 181 12.63 9.90 -14.20
C VAL A 181 13.64 8.79 -13.87
N PHE A 182 13.25 7.79 -13.08
CA PHE A 182 14.09 6.60 -12.81
C PHE A 182 14.45 5.83 -14.09
N ALA A 183 13.52 5.70 -15.03
CA ALA A 183 13.77 5.04 -16.31
C ALA A 183 14.84 5.77 -17.16
N ALA A 184 15.01 7.08 -16.96
CA ALA A 184 15.99 7.90 -17.66
C ALA A 184 17.35 7.96 -16.94
N ALA A 185 17.49 7.36 -15.76
CA ALA A 185 18.73 7.42 -15.01
C ALA A 185 19.87 6.67 -15.72
N SER A 186 21.06 7.25 -15.64
CA SER A 186 22.30 6.75 -16.24
C SER A 186 23.42 6.69 -15.18
N PRO A 187 24.51 5.95 -15.44
CA PRO A 187 25.63 5.85 -14.49
C PRO A 187 26.29 7.20 -14.14
N SER A 188 26.08 8.24 -14.96
CA SER A 188 26.57 9.59 -14.72
C SER A 188 25.79 10.38 -13.66
N TRP A 189 24.65 9.87 -13.20
CA TRP A 189 23.84 10.55 -12.21
C TRP A 189 24.46 10.48 -10.82
N HIS A 190 24.40 11.60 -10.10
CA HIS A 190 24.86 11.62 -8.71
C HIS A 190 23.95 10.75 -7.83
N LEU A 191 24.54 9.86 -7.03
CA LEU A 191 23.80 8.92 -6.17
C LEU A 191 22.77 9.61 -5.24
N ALA A 192 23.07 10.83 -4.80
CA ALA A 192 22.15 11.64 -4.00
C ALA A 192 20.82 11.93 -4.72
N VAL A 193 20.84 12.15 -6.04
CA VAL A 193 19.61 12.39 -6.84
C VAL A 193 18.74 11.14 -6.85
N LEU A 194 19.35 9.97 -7.05
CA LEU A 194 18.65 8.69 -7.04
C LEU A 194 18.11 8.34 -5.65
N ALA A 195 18.84 8.69 -4.59
CA ALA A 195 18.35 8.55 -3.23
C ALA A 195 17.12 9.44 -2.98
N ILE A 196 17.17 10.72 -3.35
CA ILE A 196 16.02 11.63 -3.23
C ILE A 196 14.81 11.10 -4.01
N LEU A 197 15.01 10.63 -5.24
CA LEU A 197 13.94 10.02 -6.04
C LEU A 197 13.36 8.76 -5.36
N ALA A 198 14.20 7.91 -4.78
CA ALA A 198 13.74 6.75 -4.01
C ALA A 198 12.91 7.17 -2.78
N LEU A 199 13.29 8.25 -2.09
CA LEU A 199 12.53 8.80 -0.97
C LEU A 199 11.16 9.34 -1.40
N VAL A 200 11.12 10.06 -2.53
CA VAL A 200 9.87 10.58 -3.13
C VAL A 200 8.96 9.44 -3.56
N LEU A 201 9.50 8.40 -4.20
CA LEU A 201 8.74 7.19 -4.53
C LEU A 201 8.25 6.46 -3.28
N GLY A 202 9.04 6.40 -2.22
CA GLY A 202 8.60 5.91 -0.92
C GLY A 202 7.39 6.72 -0.41
N GLY A 203 7.54 8.03 -0.32
CA GLY A 203 6.49 8.94 0.18
C GLY A 203 5.22 8.98 -0.66
N THR A 204 5.24 8.47 -1.90
CA THR A 204 4.09 8.46 -2.82
C THR A 204 3.59 7.03 -3.07
N MET A 205 4.37 6.21 -3.75
CA MET A 205 4.01 4.88 -4.20
C MET A 205 3.84 3.86 -3.06
N LEU A 206 4.51 4.03 -1.91
CA LEU A 206 4.28 3.15 -0.74
C LEU A 206 3.15 3.68 0.16
N ALA A 207 2.67 4.90 -0.09
CA ALA A 207 1.74 5.61 0.78
C ALA A 207 0.26 5.44 0.42
N TYR A 208 -0.07 5.13 -0.85
CA TYR A 208 -1.45 5.13 -1.34
C TYR A 208 -2.40 4.18 -0.60
N ALA A 209 -1.88 3.08 -0.05
CA ALA A 209 -2.69 2.01 0.52
C ALA A 209 -3.60 2.48 1.67
N ALA A 210 -3.19 3.50 2.43
CA ALA A 210 -4.01 4.09 3.49
C ALA A 210 -5.28 4.76 2.93
N LEU A 211 -5.10 5.63 1.94
CA LEU A 211 -6.20 6.33 1.30
C LEU A 211 -7.12 5.36 0.57
N LEU A 212 -6.57 4.39 -0.19
CA LEU A 212 -7.38 3.40 -0.90
C LEU A 212 -8.22 2.55 0.04
N HIS A 213 -7.65 2.04 1.14
CA HIS A 213 -8.43 1.29 2.11
C HIS A 213 -9.57 2.12 2.70
N THR A 214 -9.33 3.42 2.95
CA THR A 214 -10.38 4.31 3.45
C THR A 214 -11.46 4.56 2.40
N ILE A 215 -11.08 4.76 1.13
CA ILE A 215 -12.03 4.90 0.01
C ILE A 215 -12.86 3.62 -0.13
N CYS A 216 -12.25 2.44 -0.14
CA CYS A 216 -12.97 1.16 -0.21
C CYS A 216 -13.95 0.97 0.95
N ALA A 217 -13.53 1.37 2.16
CA ALA A 217 -14.35 1.27 3.36
C ALA A 217 -15.59 2.17 3.31
N GLU A 218 -15.50 3.31 2.61
CA GLU A 218 -16.59 4.29 2.48
C GLU A 218 -17.35 4.22 1.16
N ALA A 219 -16.85 3.48 0.17
CA ALA A 219 -17.49 3.36 -1.15
C ALA A 219 -18.82 2.60 -1.11
N LEU A 220 -19.08 1.84 -0.05
CA LEU A 220 -20.30 1.04 0.14
C LEU A 220 -20.87 1.25 1.55
N LYS A 221 -22.07 0.73 1.77
CA LYS A 221 -22.70 0.67 3.09
C LYS A 221 -21.73 0.04 4.11
N GLN A 222 -21.74 0.55 5.34
CA GLN A 222 -20.84 0.13 6.44
C GLN A 222 -20.88 -1.38 6.73
N SER A 223 -21.98 -2.06 6.44
CA SER A 223 -22.08 -3.53 6.53
C SER A 223 -21.13 -4.24 5.56
N LEU A 224 -20.98 -3.71 4.34
CA LEU A 224 -20.18 -4.26 3.24
C LEU A 224 -18.71 -3.81 3.26
N ALA A 225 -18.32 -2.89 4.16
CA ALA A 225 -16.97 -2.33 4.19
C ALA A 225 -15.87 -3.42 4.31
N GLY A 226 -16.12 -4.48 5.08
CA GLY A 226 -15.20 -5.61 5.20
C GLY A 226 -15.01 -6.35 3.87
N ALA A 227 -16.09 -6.64 3.16
CA ALA A 227 -16.06 -7.29 1.85
C ALA A 227 -15.43 -6.39 0.78
N ALA A 228 -15.69 -5.07 0.82
CA ALA A 228 -15.08 -4.09 -0.07
C ALA A 228 -13.55 -4.07 0.06
N ILE A 229 -13.04 -3.95 1.29
CA ILE A 229 -11.60 -3.99 1.58
C ILE A 229 -11.00 -5.36 1.26
N GLY A 230 -11.73 -6.44 1.54
CA GLY A 230 -11.31 -7.80 1.16
C GLY A 230 -11.10 -7.94 -0.34
N SER A 231 -12.03 -7.43 -1.16
CA SER A 231 -11.89 -7.42 -2.62
C SER A 231 -10.68 -6.62 -3.09
N ASN A 232 -10.40 -5.50 -2.42
CA ASN A 232 -9.24 -4.67 -2.72
C ASN A 232 -7.92 -5.34 -2.34
N LEU A 233 -7.87 -6.03 -1.21
CA LEU A 233 -6.72 -6.83 -0.79
C LEU A 233 -6.45 -7.97 -1.77
N PHE A 234 -7.50 -8.60 -2.30
CA PHE A 234 -7.35 -9.61 -3.35
C PHE A 234 -6.75 -9.00 -4.63
N ALA A 235 -7.31 -7.89 -5.12
CA ALA A 235 -6.82 -7.20 -6.30
C ALA A 235 -5.36 -6.73 -6.15
N THR A 236 -5.02 -6.11 -5.02
CA THR A 236 -3.64 -5.70 -4.73
C THR A 236 -2.72 -6.91 -4.65
N SER A 237 -3.15 -8.05 -4.08
CA SER A 237 -2.33 -9.27 -4.04
C SER A 237 -1.97 -9.78 -5.43
N LEU A 238 -2.89 -9.71 -6.41
CA LEU A 238 -2.60 -10.05 -7.80
C LEU A 238 -1.51 -9.13 -8.38
N GLY A 239 -1.66 -7.81 -8.18
CA GLY A 239 -0.67 -6.84 -8.63
C GLY A 239 0.70 -7.09 -8.01
N GLY A 240 0.74 -7.36 -6.70
CA GLY A 240 1.98 -7.62 -5.98
C GLY A 240 2.65 -8.95 -6.32
N MET A 241 1.86 -9.96 -6.73
CA MET A 241 2.37 -11.26 -7.17
C MET A 241 2.97 -11.18 -8.58
N PHE A 242 2.23 -10.60 -9.53
CA PHE A 242 2.66 -10.58 -10.93
C PHE A 242 3.59 -9.41 -11.27
N GLY A 243 3.50 -8.28 -10.56
CA GLY A 243 4.27 -7.07 -10.85
C GLY A 243 5.78 -7.31 -10.92
N PRO A 244 6.42 -7.83 -9.85
CA PRO A 244 7.86 -8.10 -9.85
C PRO A 244 8.29 -9.16 -10.86
N ILE A 245 7.44 -10.16 -11.13
CA ILE A 245 7.72 -11.22 -12.12
C ILE A 245 7.78 -10.60 -13.52
N ILE A 246 6.74 -9.83 -13.88
CA ILE A 246 6.69 -9.15 -15.17
C ILE A 246 7.83 -8.13 -15.29
N PHE A 247 8.15 -7.42 -14.21
CA PHE A 247 9.29 -6.49 -14.18
C PHE A 247 10.60 -7.20 -14.51
N GLY A 248 10.90 -8.31 -13.84
CA GLY A 248 12.11 -9.11 -14.09
C GLY A 248 12.17 -9.63 -15.53
N LEU A 249 11.08 -10.18 -16.04
CA LEU A 249 10.99 -10.64 -17.44
C LEU A 249 11.28 -9.52 -18.44
N ILE A 250 10.83 -8.29 -18.17
CA ILE A 250 11.14 -7.14 -19.03
C ILE A 250 12.62 -6.76 -18.93
N VAL A 251 13.21 -6.82 -17.74
CA VAL A 251 14.65 -6.58 -17.56
C VAL A 251 15.46 -7.59 -18.38
N ASP A 252 15.11 -8.87 -18.30
CA ASP A 252 15.86 -9.96 -18.93
C ASP A 252 15.70 -10.00 -20.45
N HIS A 253 14.54 -9.60 -21.00
CA HIS A 253 14.21 -9.84 -22.41
C HIS A 253 13.86 -8.60 -23.26
N ALA A 254 13.57 -7.44 -22.66
CA ALA A 254 12.90 -6.35 -23.38
C ALA A 254 13.54 -4.96 -23.19
N GLY A 255 14.82 -4.89 -22.81
CA GLY A 255 15.59 -3.64 -22.76
C GLY A 255 16.02 -3.19 -21.37
N GLY A 256 16.21 -4.14 -20.45
CA GLY A 256 16.80 -3.89 -19.13
C GLY A 256 15.91 -3.05 -18.22
N TYR A 257 16.53 -2.44 -17.21
CA TYR A 257 15.83 -1.64 -16.21
C TYR A 257 15.07 -0.45 -16.78
N ARG A 258 15.58 0.20 -17.84
CA ARG A 258 14.90 1.34 -18.47
C ARG A 258 13.53 0.94 -19.02
N ALA A 259 13.45 -0.18 -19.72
CA ALA A 259 12.17 -0.69 -20.24
C ALA A 259 11.22 -1.08 -19.10
N ALA A 260 11.73 -1.76 -18.07
CA ALA A 260 10.93 -2.21 -16.93
C ALA A 260 10.35 -1.04 -16.11
N TRP A 261 11.16 0.00 -15.85
CA TRP A 261 10.69 1.23 -15.20
C TRP A 261 9.70 1.98 -16.07
N THR A 262 9.93 2.09 -17.38
CA THR A 262 8.98 2.75 -18.30
C THR A 262 7.62 2.04 -18.30
N ALA A 263 7.62 0.71 -18.41
CA ALA A 263 6.40 -0.09 -18.34
C ALA A 263 5.67 0.08 -17.01
N THR A 264 6.42 0.12 -15.90
CA THR A 264 5.87 0.38 -14.56
C THR A 264 5.25 1.76 -14.45
N GLY A 265 5.91 2.80 -14.99
CA GLY A 265 5.41 4.17 -15.01
C GLY A 265 4.09 4.27 -15.79
N ILE A 266 4.02 3.63 -16.96
CA ILE A 266 2.80 3.55 -17.78
C ILE A 266 1.68 2.85 -17.01
N LEU A 267 1.97 1.70 -16.38
CA LEU A 267 0.99 0.92 -15.62
C LEU A 267 0.42 1.72 -14.45
N VAL A 268 1.27 2.39 -13.67
CA VAL A 268 0.87 3.22 -12.54
C VAL A 268 0.06 4.43 -13.01
N LEU A 269 0.50 5.10 -14.08
CA LEU A 269 -0.23 6.24 -14.67
C LEU A 269 -1.60 5.81 -15.19
N ALA A 270 -1.71 4.66 -15.84
CA ALA A 270 -2.97 4.09 -16.30
C ALA A 270 -3.92 3.81 -15.13
N GLY A 271 -3.41 3.28 -14.01
CA GLY A 271 -4.18 3.14 -12.77
C GLY A 271 -4.67 4.49 -12.22
N ALA A 272 -3.82 5.52 -12.24
CA ALA A 272 -4.17 6.86 -11.78
C ALA A 272 -5.26 7.49 -12.66
N MET A 273 -5.15 7.35 -13.99
CA MET A 273 -6.16 7.79 -14.95
C MET A 273 -7.48 7.04 -14.78
N LEU A 274 -7.43 5.73 -14.52
CA LEU A 274 -8.63 4.93 -14.26
C LEU A 274 -9.37 5.42 -13.00
N VAL A 275 -8.65 5.80 -11.94
CA VAL A 275 -9.27 6.44 -10.77
C VAL A 275 -9.80 7.83 -11.13
N ALA A 276 -9.02 8.65 -11.84
CA ALA A 276 -9.37 10.02 -12.19
C ALA A 276 -10.66 10.12 -13.03
N PHE A 277 -10.81 9.27 -14.04
CA PHE A 277 -11.94 9.34 -14.98
C PHE A 277 -13.00 8.26 -14.72
N GLY A 278 -12.62 7.11 -14.17
CA GLY A 278 -13.50 5.96 -13.99
C GLY A 278 -14.16 5.86 -12.62
N PHE A 279 -13.49 6.28 -11.54
CA PHE A 279 -14.03 6.15 -10.18
C PHE A 279 -14.84 7.39 -9.77
N LYS A 280 -16.06 7.19 -9.25
CA LYS A 280 -16.93 8.22 -8.68
C LYS A 280 -16.91 8.09 -7.16
N GLU A 281 -16.44 9.13 -6.48
CA GLU A 281 -16.44 9.20 -5.02
C GLU A 281 -17.83 9.61 -4.52
N ASP A 282 -18.42 8.83 -3.60
CA ASP A 282 -19.74 9.12 -3.04
C ASP A 282 -19.67 10.38 -2.17
N LYS A 283 -20.55 11.34 -2.44
CA LYS A 283 -20.59 12.63 -1.73
C LYS A 283 -21.37 12.54 -0.42
N SER A 284 -22.22 11.53 -0.24
CA SER A 284 -23.14 11.42 0.91
C SER A 284 -22.44 11.17 2.25
N VAL A 285 -21.27 10.53 2.24
CA VAL A 285 -20.45 10.26 3.44
C VAL A 285 -19.87 11.54 4.06
N ARG A 286 -19.96 12.68 3.36
CA ARG A 286 -19.39 13.97 3.75
C ARG A 286 -20.26 14.77 4.73
N GLU A 287 -21.56 14.49 4.77
CA GLU A 287 -22.55 15.30 5.50
C GLU A 287 -23.02 14.67 6.83
N SER A 288 -22.56 13.45 7.15
CA SER A 288 -22.85 12.72 8.41
C SER A 288 -21.73 12.85 9.45
#